data_AF-A0A946QZE7-F1
#
_entry.id   AF-A0A946QZE7-F1
#
_cell.length_a   1.000
_cell.length_b   1.000
_cell.length_c   1.000
_cell.angle_alpha   90.00
_cell.angle_beta   90.00
_cell.angle_gamma   90.00
#
_symmetry.space_group_name_H-M   'P 1'
#
loop_
_entity.id
_entity.type
_entity.pdbx_description
1 polymer ?
#
loop_
_entity_poly.entity_id
_entity_poly.type
_entity_poly.pdbx_seq_one_letter_code
_entity_poly.pdbx_strand_id
1 'polypeptide(L)'
;MKKKENKKWIKLGLLISQERKNKDLRLRQFAAQVGVSHVAISHIEKGRVEAKKDTLIKIAKALNYDKDTLLAKASKLDDVVEDMLSEKSETAAVLFRSAAGLTDDQLKKITKQIKKMSDGNN
;
A
#
# COMPACT_ATOMS: atom_id res chain seq x y z
N MET A 1 -13.41 7.95 16.72
CA MET A 1 -12.32 7.18 16.06
C MET A 1 -12.80 5.95 15.29
N LYS A 2 -13.52 4.98 15.90
CA LYS A 2 -13.89 3.68 15.29
C LYS A 2 -14.56 3.72 13.90
N LYS A 3 -15.35 4.76 13.57
CA LYS A 3 -16.01 4.91 12.25
C LYS A 3 -15.03 5.20 11.10
N LYS A 4 -13.96 5.98 11.35
CA LYS A 4 -12.97 6.35 10.30
C LYS A 4 -12.07 5.17 9.93
N GLU A 5 -11.60 4.42 10.92
CA GLU A 5 -10.77 3.21 10.72
C GLU A 5 -11.53 2.15 9.95
N ASN A 6 -12.80 1.90 10.30
CA ASN A 6 -13.64 0.97 9.56
C ASN A 6 -13.81 1.40 8.08
N LYS A 7 -14.00 2.70 7.82
CA LYS A 7 -14.12 3.24 6.45
C LYS A 7 -12.85 3.02 5.61
N LYS A 8 -11.65 3.07 6.22
CA LYS A 8 -10.38 2.80 5.54
C LYS A 8 -10.29 1.34 5.10
N TRP A 9 -10.55 0.40 6.00
CA TRP A 9 -10.47 -1.03 5.69
C TRP A 9 -11.53 -1.46 4.67
N ILE A 10 -12.73 -0.87 4.73
CA ILE A 10 -13.75 -1.08 3.69
C ILE A 10 -13.25 -0.62 2.32
N LYS A 11 -12.64 0.56 2.19
CA LYS A 11 -12.10 1.04 0.91
C LYS A 11 -10.99 0.15 0.37
N LEU A 12 -10.06 -0.28 1.23
CA LEU A 12 -8.98 -1.18 0.85
C LEU A 12 -9.53 -2.55 0.40
N GLY A 13 -10.47 -3.10 1.17
CA GLY A 13 -11.13 -4.36 0.84
C GLY A 13 -11.88 -4.31 -0.49
N LEU A 14 -12.60 -3.21 -0.75
CA LEU A 14 -13.28 -2.99 -2.03
C LEU A 14 -12.29 -2.95 -3.20
N LEU A 15 -11.16 -2.25 -3.05
CA LEU A 15 -10.10 -2.23 -4.07
C LEU A 15 -9.58 -3.65 -4.35
N ILE A 16 -9.23 -4.40 -3.30
CA ILE A 16 -8.75 -5.78 -3.44
C ILE A 16 -9.79 -6.65 -4.16
N SER A 17 -11.07 -6.52 -3.78
CA SER A 17 -12.15 -7.26 -4.44
C SER A 17 -12.33 -6.86 -5.90
N GLN A 18 -12.15 -5.59 -6.25
CA GLN A 18 -12.25 -5.09 -7.62
C GLN A 18 -11.11 -5.63 -8.47
N GLU A 19 -9.86 -5.47 -8.03
CA GLU A 19 -8.68 -5.97 -8.72
C GLU A 19 -8.73 -7.50 -8.92
N ARG A 20 -9.18 -8.24 -7.90
CA ARG A 20 -9.38 -9.69 -8.01
C ARG A 20 -10.40 -10.05 -9.10
N LYS A 21 -11.55 -9.35 -9.12
CA LYS A 21 -12.62 -9.59 -10.10
C LYS A 21 -12.20 -9.19 -11.51
N ASN A 22 -11.44 -8.11 -11.66
CA ASN A 22 -10.88 -7.67 -12.95
C ASN A 22 -9.93 -8.71 -13.57
N LYS A 23 -9.42 -9.65 -12.76
CA LYS A 23 -8.55 -10.76 -13.17
C LYS A 23 -9.29 -12.10 -13.22
N ASP A 24 -10.61 -12.09 -13.11
CA ASP A 24 -11.48 -13.27 -13.07
C ASP A 24 -11.09 -14.31 -12.01
N LEU A 25 -10.39 -13.87 -10.95
CA LEU A 25 -9.92 -14.75 -9.90
C LEU A 25 -11.08 -15.07 -8.95
N ARG A 26 -11.45 -16.35 -8.88
CA ARG A 26 -12.43 -16.83 -7.88
C ARG A 26 -11.83 -16.69 -6.48
N LEU A 27 -12.68 -16.44 -5.48
CA LEU A 27 -12.25 -16.21 -4.09
C LEU A 27 -11.33 -17.33 -3.55
N ARG A 28 -11.68 -18.60 -3.80
CA ARG A 28 -10.88 -19.75 -3.35
C ARG A 28 -9.53 -19.85 -4.05
N GLN A 29 -9.50 -19.60 -5.36
CA GLN A 29 -8.26 -19.59 -6.15
C GLN A 29 -7.32 -18.48 -5.68
N PHE A 30 -7.86 -17.27 -5.48
CA PHE A 30 -7.09 -16.14 -4.99
C PHE A 30 -6.55 -16.39 -3.58
N ALA A 31 -7.38 -16.92 -2.67
CA ALA A 31 -6.94 -17.27 -1.32
C ALA A 31 -5.81 -18.31 -1.32
N ALA A 32 -5.88 -19.30 -2.21
CA ALA A 32 -4.80 -20.28 -2.39
C ALA A 32 -3.50 -19.61 -2.90
N GLN A 33 -3.57 -18.71 -3.88
CA GLN A 33 -2.40 -17.95 -4.37
C GLN A 33 -1.77 -17.07 -3.29
N VAL A 34 -2.59 -16.45 -2.43
CA VAL A 34 -2.12 -15.64 -1.30
C VAL A 34 -1.60 -16.50 -0.15
N GLY A 35 -1.98 -17.78 -0.07
CA GLY A 35 -1.59 -18.68 1.01
C GLY A 35 -2.36 -18.44 2.31
N VAL A 36 -3.64 -18.08 2.23
CA VAL A 36 -4.54 -17.88 3.38
C VAL A 36 -5.90 -18.52 3.13
N SER A 37 -6.76 -18.60 4.16
CA SER A 37 -8.11 -19.14 3.99
C SER A 37 -9.00 -18.22 3.15
N HIS A 38 -9.96 -18.79 2.41
CA HIS A 38 -10.95 -17.99 1.66
C HIS A 38 -11.81 -17.11 2.58
N VAL A 39 -12.00 -17.52 3.85
CA VAL A 39 -12.69 -16.72 4.86
C VAL A 39 -11.87 -15.48 5.21
N ALA A 40 -10.56 -15.62 5.39
CA ALA A 40 -9.66 -14.49 5.64
C ALA A 40 -9.72 -13.47 4.49
N ILE A 41 -9.59 -13.91 3.24
CA ILE A 41 -9.77 -13.02 2.07
C ILE A 41 -11.15 -12.36 2.09
N SER A 42 -12.23 -13.10 2.35
CA SER A 42 -13.57 -12.51 2.38
C SER A 42 -13.71 -11.43 3.46
N HIS A 43 -13.11 -11.64 4.64
CA HIS A 43 -13.11 -10.64 5.70
C HIS A 43 -12.28 -9.41 5.34
N ILE A 44 -11.13 -9.60 4.68
CA ILE A 44 -10.29 -8.50 4.19
C ILE A 44 -11.05 -7.68 3.13
N GLU A 45 -11.63 -8.34 2.12
CA GLU A 45 -12.40 -7.68 1.05
C GLU A 45 -13.63 -6.91 1.56
N LYS A 46 -14.22 -7.36 2.66
CA LYS A 46 -15.35 -6.68 3.32
C LYS A 46 -14.91 -5.63 4.34
N GLY A 47 -13.59 -5.43 4.53
CA GLY A 47 -13.04 -4.51 5.51
C GLY A 47 -13.32 -4.90 6.97
N ARG A 48 -13.65 -6.17 7.24
CA ARG A 48 -13.96 -6.67 8.58
C ARG A 48 -12.73 -6.91 9.44
N VAL A 49 -11.59 -7.14 8.80
CA VAL A 49 -10.30 -7.36 9.46
C VAL A 49 -9.22 -6.54 8.77
N GLU A 50 -8.27 -6.07 9.57
CA GLU A 50 -7.02 -5.52 9.06
C GLU A 50 -6.11 -6.67 8.61
N ALA A 51 -5.60 -6.58 7.38
CA ALA A 51 -4.61 -7.52 6.87
C ALA A 51 -3.22 -7.17 7.41
N LYS A 52 -2.45 -8.20 7.79
CA LYS A 52 -1.03 -8.05 8.11
C LYS A 52 -0.23 -7.60 6.88
N LYS A 53 0.92 -6.96 7.11
CA LYS A 53 1.85 -6.50 6.05
C LYS A 53 2.20 -7.63 5.08
N ASP A 54 2.64 -8.78 5.59
CA ASP A 54 2.95 -9.96 4.77
C ASP A 54 1.78 -10.43 3.91
N THR A 55 0.56 -10.41 4.47
CA THR A 55 -0.64 -10.77 3.73
C THR A 55 -0.91 -9.76 2.62
N LEU A 56 -0.73 -8.47 2.87
CA LEU A 56 -0.87 -7.42 1.85
C LEU A 56 0.18 -7.55 0.75
N ILE A 57 1.43 -7.88 1.08
CA ILE A 57 2.49 -8.13 0.08
C ILE A 57 2.12 -9.34 -0.79
N LYS A 58 1.64 -10.43 -0.18
CA LYS A 58 1.17 -11.62 -0.92
C LYS A 58 -0.05 -11.31 -1.80
N ILE A 59 -0.99 -10.48 -1.31
CA ILE A 59 -2.14 -9.98 -2.07
C ILE A 59 -1.67 -9.15 -3.28
N ALA A 60 -0.76 -8.19 -3.08
CA ALA A 60 -0.20 -7.37 -4.16
C ALA A 60 0.44 -8.24 -5.23
N LYS A 61 1.25 -9.23 -4.82
CA LYS A 61 1.88 -10.20 -5.73
C LYS A 61 0.85 -11.02 -6.51
N ALA A 62 -0.15 -11.60 -5.83
CA ALA A 62 -1.19 -12.39 -6.48
C ALA A 62 -2.06 -11.56 -7.45
N LEU A 63 -2.23 -10.27 -7.16
CA LEU A 63 -2.92 -9.33 -8.04
C LEU A 63 -2.01 -8.72 -9.12
N ASN A 64 -0.70 -8.97 -9.13
CA ASN A 64 0.25 -8.19 -9.95
C ASN A 64 0.01 -6.67 -9.81
N TYR A 65 -0.17 -6.23 -8.57
CA TYR A 65 -0.39 -4.84 -8.18
C TYR A 65 0.84 -4.31 -7.47
N ASP A 66 1.13 -3.01 -7.61
CA ASP A 66 2.30 -2.41 -6.96
C ASP A 66 2.21 -2.52 -5.43
N LYS A 67 3.21 -3.17 -4.81
CA LYS A 67 3.17 -3.50 -3.37
C LYS A 67 3.17 -2.22 -2.52
N ASP A 68 3.95 -1.22 -2.91
CA ASP A 68 4.13 0.00 -2.13
C ASP A 68 2.85 0.85 -2.18
N THR A 69 2.20 0.90 -3.34
CA THR A 69 0.87 1.52 -3.50
C THR A 69 -0.18 0.83 -2.63
N LEU A 70 -0.20 -0.51 -2.56
CA LEU A 70 -1.18 -1.23 -1.74
C LEU A 70 -0.92 -1.03 -0.24
N LEU A 71 0.34 -1.10 0.18
CA LEU A 71 0.75 -0.86 1.57
C LEU A 71 0.44 0.59 1.99
N ALA A 72 0.72 1.58 1.14
CA ALA A 72 0.40 2.98 1.41
C ALA A 72 -1.12 3.21 1.59
N LYS A 73 -1.96 2.56 0.79
CA LYS A 73 -3.43 2.58 0.99
C LYS A 73 -3.87 1.93 2.31
N ALA A 74 -3.07 0.99 2.82
CA ALA A 74 -3.22 0.40 4.15
C ALA A 74 -2.52 1.22 5.26
N SER A 75 -1.91 2.38 4.97
CA SER A 75 -1.03 3.15 5.86
C SER A 75 0.07 2.28 6.50
N LYS A 76 0.62 1.36 5.72
CA LYS A 76 1.79 0.55 6.05
C LYS A 76 2.88 0.89 5.05
N LEU A 77 4.14 0.66 5.42
CA LEU A 77 5.28 0.80 4.53
C LEU A 77 5.93 -0.56 4.33
N ASP A 78 6.79 -0.70 3.32
CA ASP A 78 7.67 -1.87 3.14
C ASP A 78 8.84 -1.78 4.13
N ASP A 79 9.42 -2.91 4.54
CA ASP A 79 10.48 -2.93 5.57
C ASP A 79 11.68 -2.06 5.15
N VAL A 80 12.08 -2.12 3.88
CA VAL A 80 13.18 -1.30 3.35
C VAL A 80 12.88 0.19 3.49
N VAL A 81 11.63 0.59 3.28
CA VAL A 81 11.21 2.00 3.40
C VAL A 81 11.11 2.42 4.86
N GLU A 82 10.69 1.53 5.76
CA GLU A 82 10.69 1.75 7.21
C GLU A 82 12.11 1.96 7.72
N ASP A 83 13.06 1.11 7.31
CA ASP A 83 14.46 1.21 7.69
C ASP A 83 15.06 2.54 7.21
N MET A 84 14.90 2.87 5.93
CA MET A 84 15.37 4.17 5.38
C MET A 84 14.75 5.38 6.09
N LEU A 85 13.47 5.29 6.46
CA LEU A 85 12.77 6.34 7.20
C LEU A 85 13.31 6.47 8.62
N SER A 86 13.68 5.36 9.25
CA SER A 86 14.27 5.36 10.59
C SER A 86 15.67 6.00 10.59
N GLU A 87 16.51 5.67 9.61
CA GLU A 87 17.88 6.21 9.47
C GLU A 87 17.88 7.72 9.21
N LYS A 88 16.92 8.22 8.43
CA LYS A 88 16.82 9.64 8.03
C LYS A 88 15.64 10.35 8.67
N SER A 89 15.21 9.90 9.85
CA SER A 89 13.91 10.24 10.46
C SER A 89 13.64 11.75 10.56
N GLU A 90 14.62 12.56 10.98
CA GLU A 90 14.46 14.02 11.08
C GLU A 90 14.22 14.65 9.70
N THR A 91 15.12 14.43 8.75
CA THR A 91 15.05 15.03 7.41
C THR A 91 13.85 14.51 6.62
N ALA A 92 13.55 13.22 6.73
CA ALA A 92 12.42 12.62 6.05
C ALA A 92 11.08 13.15 6.60
N ALA A 93 10.95 13.31 7.92
CA ALA A 93 9.74 13.88 8.51
C ALA A 93 9.54 15.35 8.12
N VAL A 94 10.62 16.15 8.03
CA VAL A 94 10.55 17.53 7.51
C VAL A 94 10.09 17.52 6.06
N LEU A 95 10.69 16.69 5.20
CA LEU A 95 10.31 16.57 3.79
C LEU A 95 8.82 16.25 3.63
N PHE A 96 8.29 15.26 4.35
CA PHE A 96 6.86 14.91 4.28
C PHE A 96 5.94 16.05 4.73
N ARG A 97 6.30 16.77 5.80
CA ARG A 97 5.52 17.93 6.26
C ARG A 97 5.54 19.06 5.24
N SER A 98 6.70 19.36 4.65
CA SER A 98 6.83 20.37 3.60
C SER A 98 6.06 20.00 2.33
N ALA A 99 5.95 18.71 2.04
CA ALA A 99 5.23 18.19 0.89
C ALA A 99 3.70 18.13 1.08
N ALA A 100 3.18 18.29 2.30
CA ALA A 100 1.76 18.09 2.62
C ALA A 100 0.79 19.03 1.87
N GLY A 101 1.28 20.21 1.45
CA GLY A 101 0.48 21.19 0.69
C GLY A 101 0.54 21.01 -0.83
N LEU A 102 1.28 20.02 -1.34
CA LEU A 102 1.50 19.85 -2.76
C LEU A 102 0.43 18.97 -3.42
N THR A 103 0.10 19.30 -4.66
CA THR A 103 -0.73 18.44 -5.51
C THR A 103 0.05 17.23 -6.02
N ASP A 104 -0.65 16.17 -6.44
CA ASP A 104 -0.02 14.98 -7.02
C ASP A 104 0.93 15.31 -8.18
N ASP A 105 0.60 16.30 -9.01
CA ASP A 105 1.46 16.70 -10.13
C ASP A 105 2.70 17.50 -9.68
N GLN A 106 2.58 18.29 -8.60
CA GLN A 106 3.73 18.93 -7.97
C GLN A 106 4.65 17.88 -7.31
N LEU A 107 4.08 16.90 -6.61
CA LEU A 107 4.83 15.77 -6.03
C LEU A 107 5.58 15.00 -7.11
N LYS A 108 4.93 14.66 -8.24
CA LYS A 108 5.61 14.01 -9.38
C LYS A 108 6.79 14.83 -9.91
N LYS A 109 6.66 16.15 -10.01
CA LYS A 109 7.75 17.03 -10.47
C LYS A 109 8.93 17.00 -9.50
N ILE A 110 8.68 17.09 -8.20
CA ILE A 110 9.72 17.04 -7.17
C ILE A 110 10.38 15.67 -7.14
N THR A 111 9.61 14.58 -7.18
CA THR A 111 10.18 13.22 -7.23
C THR A 111 11.11 13.05 -8.44
N LYS A 112 10.76 13.62 -9.61
CA LYS A 112 11.65 13.62 -10.78
C LYS A 112 12.93 14.42 -10.54
N GLN A 113 12.86 15.56 -9.86
CA GLN A 113 14.05 16.35 -9.52
C GLN A 113 14.96 15.60 -8.53
N ILE A 114 14.39 14.98 -7.50
CA ILE A 114 15.13 14.17 -6.52
C ILE A 114 15.85 13.01 -7.21
N LYS A 115 15.18 12.29 -8.13
CA LYS A 115 15.82 11.21 -8.92
C LYS A 115 17.00 11.72 -9.74
N LYS A 116 16.86 12.86 -10.42
CA LYS A 116 17.97 13.47 -11.16
C LYS A 116 19.15 13.84 -10.27
N MET A 117 18.88 14.31 -9.05
CA MET A 117 19.92 14.62 -8.07
C MET A 117 20.63 13.37 -7.56
N SER A 118 19.92 12.26 -7.34
CA SER A 118 20.56 10.99 -6.94
C SER A 118 21.37 10.37 -8.07
N ASP A 119 20.87 10.45 -9.30
CA ASP A 119 21.51 9.87 -10.48
C ASP A 119 22.75 10.66 -10.94
N GLY A 120 22.80 11.96 -10.64
CA GLY A 120 23.95 12.84 -10.93
C GLY A 120 25.03 12.90 -9.86
N ASN A 121 24.84 12.19 -8.74
CA ASN A 121 25.80 12.12 -7.63
C ASN A 121 26.65 10.83 -7.66
N ASN A 122 26.66 10.13 -8.79
CA ASN A 122 27.37 8.87 -9.02
C ASN A 122 28.30 8.99 -10.23
#